data_AF-A0A7C2LKX7-F1
#
_entry.id   AF-A0A7C2LKX7-F1
#
_cell.length_a   1.000
_cell.length_b   1.000
_cell.length_c   1.000
_cell.angle_alpha   90.00
_cell.angle_beta   90.00
_cell.angle_gamma   90.00
#
_symmetry.space_group_name_H-M   'P 1'
#
loop_
_entity.id
_entity.type
_entity.pdbx_description
1 polymer ?
#
loop_
_entity_poly.entity_id
_entity_poly.type
_entity_poly.pdbx_seq_one_letter_code
_entity_poly.pdbx_strand_id
1 'polypeptide(L)'
;MKYNTATKKKLYLGAGLLVASGIAVVAVLAVSGAFATPAPEHQNLFYHALKINGEYVPNGVFTTEWKNFYERHKRNARTLRLNQEERTDLFFEQVIDRMALQEYVYSRAGDAASDERVAAYIEENIGSLYTTREEFNQYLSAEALAGEEDLEREVKFYLARLAVLPDIAREKGITLTEAEIEQGKSGKMSRDALLMQKFLRSPEFVQWTAELRKNVTVEILSPAILAFRSFQDGNYNEAARLYREAYQRYGVDEFLEKARESDRLAK
;
A
#
# COMPACT_ATOMS: atom_id res chain seq x y z
N MET A 1 -21.93 12.05 8.16
CA MET A 1 -21.74 11.28 9.42
C MET A 1 -22.47 11.95 10.58
N LYS A 2 -23.26 11.22 11.38
CA LYS A 2 -23.90 11.75 12.60
C LYS A 2 -23.05 11.36 13.81
N TYR A 3 -22.46 12.34 14.49
CA TYR A 3 -21.66 12.10 15.69
C TYR A 3 -22.59 11.90 16.90
N ASN A 4 -22.41 10.80 17.62
CA ASN A 4 -23.29 10.42 18.73
C ASN A 4 -22.94 11.26 19.98
N THR A 5 -23.83 12.17 20.36
CA THR A 5 -23.66 13.06 21.53
C THR A 5 -24.16 12.43 22.84
N ALA A 6 -24.54 11.15 22.86
CA ALA A 6 -25.06 10.49 24.06
C ALA A 6 -23.95 9.88 24.93
N THR A 7 -23.78 10.49 26.10
CA THR A 7 -22.82 10.20 27.17
C THR A 7 -22.85 8.75 27.67
N LYS A 8 -21.74 8.01 27.48
CA LYS A 8 -21.12 7.16 28.51
C LYS A 8 -19.60 7.28 28.36
N LYS A 9 -18.96 8.11 29.20
CA LYS A 9 -17.50 8.11 29.39
C LYS A 9 -17.07 6.72 29.86
N LYS A 10 -16.63 5.88 28.94
CA LYS A 10 -15.73 4.77 29.27
C LYS A 10 -14.33 5.26 29.01
N LEU A 11 -13.57 5.41 30.10
CA LEU A 11 -12.13 5.64 30.08
C LEU A 11 -11.47 4.39 29.45
N TYR A 12 -11.26 4.39 28.13
CA TYR A 12 -10.45 3.36 27.48
C TYR A 12 -8.98 3.78 27.54
N LEU A 13 -8.41 3.72 28.75
CA LEU A 13 -6.97 3.67 28.93
C LEU A 13 -6.49 2.26 28.55
N GLY A 14 -5.67 2.16 27.50
CA GLY A 14 -4.67 1.09 27.39
C GLY A 14 -5.09 -0.27 26.85
N ALA A 15 -6.18 -0.40 26.10
CA ALA A 15 -6.46 -1.64 25.36
C ALA A 15 -6.97 -1.30 23.95
N GLY A 16 -6.05 -1.34 22.98
CA GLY A 16 -6.36 -1.30 21.55
C GLY A 16 -7.37 -2.38 21.22
N LEU A 17 -8.62 -1.98 21.01
CA LEU A 17 -9.66 -2.87 20.54
C LEU A 17 -9.36 -3.16 19.06
N LEU A 18 -8.86 -4.37 18.83
CA LEU A 18 -8.57 -5.07 17.58
C LEU A 18 -9.74 -5.17 16.58
N VAL A 19 -10.71 -4.25 16.59
CA VAL A 19 -11.77 -4.15 15.58
C VAL A 19 -11.27 -3.36 14.35
N ALA A 20 -10.18 -2.60 14.50
CA ALA A 20 -9.43 -1.98 13.40
C ALA A 20 -8.49 -2.96 12.66
N SER A 21 -8.58 -4.27 12.89
CA SER A 21 -7.62 -5.26 12.38
C SER A 21 -7.93 -5.78 10.96
N GLY A 22 -9.06 -5.38 10.38
CA GLY A 22 -9.36 -5.61 8.98
C GLY A 22 -8.54 -4.70 8.05
N ILE A 23 -8.46 -3.41 8.40
CA ILE A 23 -7.69 -2.42 7.64
C ILE A 23 -6.23 -2.38 8.16
N ALA A 24 -5.97 -2.74 9.42
CA ALA A 24 -4.61 -2.86 9.97
C ALA A 24 -3.92 -4.20 9.61
N VAL A 25 -3.67 -4.41 8.32
CA VAL A 25 -2.48 -5.14 7.85
C VAL A 25 -1.63 -4.07 7.16
N VAL A 26 -1.02 -3.13 7.87
CA VAL A 26 0.24 -3.28 8.63
C VAL A 26 0.28 -2.27 9.78
N ALA A 27 0.15 -2.71 11.02
CA ALA A 27 0.60 -1.94 12.19
C ALA A 27 1.21 -2.89 13.21
N VAL A 28 2.42 -3.36 12.91
CA VAL A 28 3.32 -3.88 13.94
C VAL A 28 3.67 -2.70 14.84
N LEU A 29 3.19 -2.73 16.09
CA LEU A 29 3.74 -2.03 17.27
C LEU A 29 4.70 -0.87 16.97
N ALA A 30 4.16 0.33 16.73
CA ALA A 30 4.93 1.56 16.79
C ALA A 30 4.88 2.12 18.22
N VAL A 31 5.94 1.85 18.99
CA VAL A 31 6.30 2.69 20.13
C VAL A 31 6.50 4.10 19.58
N SER A 32 5.72 5.04 20.07
CA SER A 32 5.78 6.47 19.74
C SER A 32 7.15 7.05 20.08
N GLY A 33 7.99 7.19 19.07
CA GLY A 33 9.07 8.16 19.02
C GLY A 33 8.81 9.05 17.82
N ALA A 34 8.54 10.32 18.05
CA ALA A 34 8.42 11.31 17.00
C ALA A 34 9.75 11.38 16.23
N PHE A 35 9.76 10.82 15.02
CA PHE A 35 10.88 10.94 14.08
C PHE A 35 10.32 11.31 12.72
N ALA A 36 10.98 12.26 12.08
CA ALA A 36 10.52 13.02 10.92
C ALA A 36 9.95 12.14 9.80
N THR A 37 8.76 12.50 9.32
CA THR A 37 8.33 12.19 7.97
C THR A 37 9.41 12.69 7.00
N PRO A 38 9.96 11.87 6.10
CA PRO A 38 10.89 12.38 5.11
C PRO A 38 10.17 13.44 4.26
N ALA A 39 10.90 14.53 3.99
CA ALA A 39 10.43 15.77 3.40
C ALA A 39 9.72 15.58 2.03
N PRO A 40 8.85 16.53 1.63
CA PRO A 40 8.01 16.48 0.42
C PRO A 40 8.73 16.53 -0.94
N GLU A 41 10.08 16.51 -1.00
CA GLU A 41 10.84 16.66 -2.25
C GLU A 41 10.64 15.51 -3.25
N HIS A 42 10.13 14.36 -2.83
CA HIS A 42 9.86 13.21 -3.72
C HIS A 42 8.44 13.17 -4.29
N GLN A 43 7.52 14.05 -3.89
CA GLN A 43 6.11 13.97 -4.34
C GLN A 43 5.94 14.14 -5.86
N ASN A 44 6.82 14.90 -6.53
CA ASN A 44 6.77 15.06 -7.98
C ASN A 44 7.30 13.85 -8.76
N LEU A 45 8.13 12.99 -8.15
CA LEU A 45 8.72 11.84 -8.84
C LEU A 45 7.66 10.81 -9.25
N PHE A 46 6.59 10.71 -8.46
CA PHE A 46 5.54 9.69 -8.62
C PHE A 46 4.30 10.21 -9.37
N TYR A 47 4.18 11.53 -9.55
CA TYR A 47 3.06 12.11 -10.28
C TYR A 47 3.02 11.62 -11.74
N HIS A 48 1.93 10.94 -12.12
CA HIS A 48 1.75 10.32 -13.44
C HIS A 48 2.91 9.41 -13.84
N ALA A 49 3.51 8.72 -12.87
CA ALA A 49 4.69 7.88 -13.09
C ALA A 49 4.36 6.46 -13.57
N LEU A 50 3.12 6.02 -13.40
CA LEU A 50 2.69 4.65 -13.67
C LEU A 50 1.26 4.63 -14.22
N LYS A 51 1.03 3.80 -15.25
CA LYS A 51 -0.29 3.35 -15.63
C LYS A 51 -0.44 1.85 -15.48
N ILE A 52 -1.64 1.42 -15.10
CA ILE A 52 -2.06 0.04 -15.05
C ILE A 52 -3.31 -0.08 -15.92
N ASN A 53 -3.26 -0.95 -16.93
CA ASN A 53 -4.33 -1.11 -17.93
C ASN A 53 -4.74 0.21 -18.61
N GLY A 54 -3.77 1.10 -18.85
CA GLY A 54 -3.98 2.39 -19.50
C GLY A 54 -4.44 3.53 -18.58
N GLU A 55 -4.80 3.23 -17.33
CA GLU A 55 -5.23 4.22 -16.34
C GLU A 55 -4.08 4.66 -15.42
N TYR A 56 -4.02 5.95 -15.09
CA TYR A 56 -3.02 6.46 -14.16
C TYR A 56 -3.25 5.95 -12.74
N VAL A 57 -2.18 5.50 -12.09
CA VAL A 57 -2.23 5.16 -10.67
C VAL A 57 -2.42 6.44 -9.86
N PRO A 58 -3.43 6.53 -8.97
CA PRO A 58 -3.68 7.72 -8.17
C PRO A 58 -2.52 8.03 -7.22
N ASN A 59 -2.18 9.30 -7.03
CA ASN A 59 -1.11 9.73 -6.11
C ASN A 59 -1.31 9.24 -4.67
N GLY A 60 -2.57 9.15 -4.21
CA GLY A 60 -2.90 8.61 -2.89
C GLY A 60 -2.37 7.18 -2.69
N VAL A 61 -2.39 6.35 -3.74
CA VAL A 61 -1.83 4.98 -3.68
C VAL A 61 -0.32 5.04 -3.45
N PHE A 62 0.41 5.91 -4.15
CA PHE A 62 1.85 6.07 -3.93
C PHE A 62 2.17 6.51 -2.50
N THR A 63 1.42 7.48 -1.95
CA THR A 63 1.63 7.96 -0.58
C THR A 63 1.42 6.84 0.44
N THR A 64 0.30 6.12 0.34
CA THR A 64 -0.04 5.01 1.24
C THR A 64 0.98 3.87 1.14
N GLU A 65 1.32 3.47 -0.09
CA GLU A 65 2.27 2.39 -0.31
C GLU A 65 3.70 2.77 0.11
N TRP A 66 4.09 4.04 0.00
CA TRP A 66 5.40 4.50 0.45
C TRP A 66 5.53 4.39 1.97
N LYS A 67 4.50 4.77 2.71
CA LYS A 67 4.44 4.58 4.18
C LYS A 67 4.55 3.08 4.52
N ASN A 68 3.78 2.23 3.84
CA ASN A 68 3.81 0.78 4.06
C ASN A 68 5.19 0.18 3.74
N PHE A 69 5.79 0.62 2.63
CA PHE A 69 7.13 0.23 2.21
C PHE A 69 8.16 0.65 3.28
N TYR A 70 8.15 1.91 3.70
CA TYR A 70 9.05 2.41 4.72
C TYR A 70 8.91 1.61 6.03
N GLU A 71 7.69 1.42 6.54
CA GLU A 71 7.45 0.69 7.78
C GLU A 71 7.94 -0.76 7.72
N ARG A 72 7.75 -1.43 6.58
CA ARG A 72 8.24 -2.80 6.36
C ARG A 72 9.76 -2.87 6.27
N HIS A 73 10.39 -1.86 5.68
CA HIS A 73 11.80 -1.92 5.29
C HIS A 73 12.75 -1.10 6.17
N LYS A 74 12.25 -0.22 7.07
CA LYS A 74 13.07 0.67 7.90
C LYS A 74 14.07 -0.03 8.82
N ARG A 75 13.86 -1.32 9.11
CA ARG A 75 14.79 -2.18 9.90
C ARG A 75 15.37 -3.33 9.09
N ASN A 76 15.09 -3.40 7.79
CA ASN A 76 15.55 -4.48 6.94
C ASN A 76 16.98 -4.19 6.44
N ALA A 77 17.97 -4.90 6.95
CA ALA A 77 19.38 -4.68 6.61
C ALA A 77 19.68 -4.77 5.10
N ARG A 78 18.98 -5.63 4.35
CA ARG A 78 19.13 -5.73 2.89
C ARG A 78 18.63 -4.45 2.21
N THR A 79 17.46 -3.95 2.60
CA THR A 79 16.87 -2.75 1.99
C THR A 79 17.64 -1.48 2.37
N LEU A 80 18.19 -1.42 3.57
CA LEU A 80 19.02 -0.30 4.02
C LEU A 80 20.36 -0.19 3.26
N ARG A 81 20.83 -1.28 2.63
CA ARG A 81 22.02 -1.29 1.78
C ARG A 81 21.75 -0.86 0.34
N LEU A 82 20.48 -0.84 -0.08
CA LEU A 82 20.11 -0.39 -1.42
C LEU A 82 20.29 1.13 -1.53
N ASN A 83 20.77 1.57 -2.68
CA ASN A 83 20.80 2.98 -3.03
C ASN A 83 19.38 3.52 -3.29
N GLN A 84 19.27 4.83 -3.50
CA GLN A 84 17.95 5.47 -3.65
C GLN A 84 17.18 4.97 -4.88
N GLU A 85 17.85 4.75 -6.00
CA GLU A 85 17.22 4.27 -7.25
C GLU A 85 16.73 2.83 -7.08
N GLU A 86 17.54 1.95 -6.49
CA GLU A 86 17.16 0.56 -6.17
C GLU A 86 15.96 0.49 -5.22
N ARG A 87 15.92 1.34 -4.19
CA ARG A 87 14.77 1.41 -3.27
C ARG A 87 13.52 1.91 -3.97
N THR A 88 13.67 2.89 -4.86
CA THR A 88 12.56 3.48 -5.59
C THR A 88 12.00 2.49 -6.61
N ASP A 89 12.86 1.76 -7.31
CA ASP A 89 12.44 0.68 -8.22
C ASP A 89 11.69 -0.42 -7.46
N LEU A 90 12.22 -0.90 -6.33
CA LEU A 90 11.53 -1.87 -5.47
C LEU A 90 10.16 -1.38 -4.99
N PHE A 91 10.05 -0.08 -4.67
CA PHE A 91 8.79 0.54 -4.30
C PHE A 91 7.78 0.55 -5.47
N PHE A 92 8.22 0.85 -6.70
CA PHE A 92 7.34 0.77 -7.89
C PHE A 92 6.80 -0.64 -8.09
N GLU A 93 7.63 -1.66 -7.90
CA GLU A 93 7.21 -3.06 -7.98
C GLU A 93 6.10 -3.36 -6.96
N GLN A 94 6.21 -2.85 -5.72
CA GLN A 94 5.15 -2.97 -4.72
C GLN A 94 3.85 -2.28 -5.16
N VAL A 95 3.93 -1.08 -5.75
CA VAL A 95 2.74 -0.36 -6.25
C VAL A 95 2.08 -1.16 -7.39
N ILE A 96 2.87 -1.73 -8.30
CA ILE A 96 2.36 -2.58 -9.39
C ILE A 96 1.63 -3.80 -8.82
N ASP A 97 2.22 -4.50 -7.87
CA ASP A 97 1.59 -5.66 -7.22
C ASP A 97 0.28 -5.28 -6.50
N ARG A 98 0.28 -4.13 -5.80
CA ARG A 98 -0.92 -3.59 -5.13
C ARG A 98 -2.05 -3.30 -6.12
N MET A 99 -1.72 -2.74 -7.29
CA MET A 99 -2.70 -2.41 -8.31
C MET A 99 -3.21 -3.65 -9.06
N ALA A 100 -2.33 -4.60 -9.38
CA ALA A 100 -2.73 -5.88 -9.98
C ALA A 100 -3.68 -6.66 -9.05
N LEU A 101 -3.40 -6.66 -7.75
CA LEU A 101 -4.30 -7.24 -6.75
C LEU A 101 -5.64 -6.51 -6.69
N GLN A 102 -5.63 -5.17 -6.72
CA GLN A 102 -6.85 -4.36 -6.72
C GLN A 102 -7.79 -4.70 -7.87
N GLU A 103 -7.25 -4.73 -9.08
CA GLU A 103 -8.00 -5.09 -10.28
C GLU A 103 -8.60 -6.50 -10.16
N TYR A 104 -7.80 -7.45 -9.67
CA TYR A 104 -8.24 -8.82 -9.49
C TYR A 104 -9.40 -8.95 -8.50
N VAL A 105 -9.32 -8.28 -7.34
CA VAL A 105 -10.36 -8.42 -6.32
C VAL A 105 -11.61 -7.63 -6.68
N TYR A 106 -11.49 -6.44 -7.28
CA TYR A 106 -12.66 -5.65 -7.67
C TYR A 106 -13.46 -6.32 -8.79
N SER A 107 -12.80 -7.01 -9.72
CA SER A 107 -13.50 -7.80 -10.74
C SER A 107 -14.24 -9.03 -10.20
N ARG A 108 -14.03 -9.42 -8.93
CA ARG A 108 -14.59 -10.65 -8.32
C ARG A 108 -15.42 -10.41 -7.06
N ALA A 109 -15.29 -9.26 -6.42
CA ALA A 109 -15.95 -8.97 -5.15
C ALA A 109 -17.48 -8.86 -5.28
N GLY A 110 -18.00 -8.55 -6.48
CA GLY A 110 -19.43 -8.32 -6.70
C GLY A 110 -19.97 -7.27 -5.72
N ASP A 111 -21.13 -7.55 -5.13
CA ASP A 111 -21.80 -6.64 -4.19
C ASP A 111 -21.09 -6.52 -2.83
N ALA A 112 -20.10 -7.37 -2.53
CA ALA A 112 -19.40 -7.32 -1.24
C ALA A 112 -18.61 -6.02 -1.02
N ALA A 113 -18.26 -5.33 -2.11
CA ALA A 113 -17.58 -4.05 -2.10
C ALA A 113 -18.45 -2.91 -2.67
N SER A 114 -19.79 -3.03 -2.58
CA SER A 114 -20.70 -1.95 -2.97
C SER A 114 -20.56 -0.73 -2.06
N ASP A 115 -20.94 0.45 -2.55
CA ASP A 115 -20.82 1.69 -1.79
C ASP A 115 -21.72 1.67 -0.53
N GLU A 116 -22.89 1.01 -0.59
CA GLU A 116 -23.75 0.80 0.58
C GLU A 116 -23.07 -0.07 1.64
N ARG A 117 -22.36 -1.13 1.21
CA ARG A 117 -21.63 -2.02 2.12
C ARG A 117 -20.44 -1.31 2.75
N VAL A 118 -19.74 -0.50 1.97
CA VAL A 118 -18.63 0.34 2.46
C VAL A 118 -19.13 1.33 3.50
N ALA A 119 -20.20 2.07 3.21
CA ALA A 119 -20.79 3.03 4.13
C ALA A 119 -21.25 2.38 5.44
N ALA A 120 -21.97 1.25 5.35
CA ALA A 120 -22.41 0.49 6.51
C ALA A 120 -21.22 0.00 7.35
N TYR A 121 -20.19 -0.54 6.70
CA TYR A 121 -18.98 -0.99 7.40
C TYR A 121 -18.29 0.15 8.14
N ILE A 122 -18.13 1.31 7.48
CA ILE A 122 -17.53 2.50 8.10
C ILE A 122 -18.34 2.94 9.31
N GLU A 123 -19.67 3.06 9.19
CA GLU A 123 -20.53 3.49 10.28
C GLU A 123 -20.43 2.54 11.49
N GLU A 124 -20.54 1.23 11.25
CA GLU A 124 -20.57 0.22 12.30
C GLU A 124 -19.21 0.01 12.98
N ASN A 125 -18.11 0.01 12.21
CA ASN A 125 -16.81 -0.46 12.68
C ASN A 125 -15.78 0.65 12.90
N ILE A 126 -15.98 1.83 12.31
CA ILE A 126 -15.02 2.94 12.38
C ILE A 126 -15.67 4.16 13.01
N GLY A 127 -16.74 4.69 12.41
CA GLY A 127 -17.45 5.87 12.86
C GLY A 127 -17.94 5.75 14.30
N SER A 128 -18.45 4.58 14.68
CA SER A 128 -18.92 4.30 16.05
C SER A 128 -17.84 4.40 17.13
N LEU A 129 -16.55 4.40 16.76
CA LEU A 129 -15.42 4.50 17.69
C LEU A 129 -15.08 5.94 18.07
N TYR A 130 -15.56 6.93 17.30
CA TYR A 130 -15.18 8.34 17.46
C TYR A 130 -16.39 9.18 17.87
N THR A 131 -16.24 9.97 18.92
CA THR A 131 -17.35 10.78 19.46
C THR A 131 -17.38 12.16 18.81
N THR A 132 -16.22 12.66 18.36
CA THR A 132 -16.10 13.98 17.74
C THR A 132 -15.50 13.93 16.34
N ARG A 133 -15.72 15.00 15.57
CA ARG A 133 -15.11 15.16 14.24
C ARG A 133 -13.58 15.26 14.33
N GLU A 134 -13.08 15.90 15.38
CA GLU A 134 -11.65 16.10 15.63
C GLU A 134 -10.94 14.76 15.89
N GLU A 135 -11.51 13.88 16.70
CA GLU A 135 -10.97 12.54 16.96
C GLU A 135 -10.92 11.70 15.68
N PHE A 136 -11.98 11.76 14.87
CA PHE A 136 -12.04 11.08 13.58
C PHE A 136 -11.00 11.62 12.59
N ASN A 137 -10.81 12.94 12.52
CA ASN A 137 -9.79 13.55 11.66
C ASN A 137 -8.36 13.18 12.12
N GLN A 138 -8.13 13.04 13.43
CA GLN A 138 -6.85 12.55 13.97
C GLN A 138 -6.59 11.11 13.55
N TYR A 139 -7.62 10.26 13.56
CA TYR A 139 -7.53 8.89 13.03
C TYR A 139 -7.16 8.88 11.55
N LEU A 140 -7.88 9.63 10.70
CA LEU A 140 -7.56 9.73 9.27
C LEU A 140 -6.09 10.14 9.05
N SER A 141 -5.63 11.16 9.79
CA SER A 141 -4.25 11.63 9.72
C SER A 141 -3.24 10.55 10.16
N ALA A 142 -3.53 9.81 11.24
CA ALA A 142 -2.67 8.74 11.73
C ALA A 142 -2.55 7.58 10.72
N GLU A 143 -3.65 7.28 10.03
CA GLU A 143 -3.68 6.30 8.93
C GLU A 143 -3.09 6.84 7.63
N ALA A 144 -2.70 8.12 7.57
CA ALA A 144 -2.24 8.83 6.38
C ALA A 144 -3.28 8.90 5.24
N LEU A 145 -4.55 8.99 5.62
CA LEU A 145 -5.68 9.23 4.74
C LEU A 145 -5.93 10.74 4.64
N ALA A 146 -6.08 11.26 3.42
CA ALA A 146 -6.33 12.69 3.20
C ALA A 146 -7.74 13.11 3.62
N GLY A 147 -8.68 12.16 3.71
CA GLY A 147 -10.07 12.42 4.02
C GLY A 147 -10.93 11.15 4.05
N GLU A 148 -12.24 11.35 4.14
CA GLU A 148 -13.22 10.25 4.12
C GLU A 148 -13.22 9.48 2.80
N GLU A 149 -13.03 10.15 1.67
CA GLU A 149 -12.97 9.47 0.36
C GLU A 149 -11.81 8.46 0.30
N ASP A 150 -10.67 8.79 0.92
CA ASP A 150 -9.54 7.87 1.02
C ASP A 150 -9.89 6.68 1.92
N LEU A 151 -10.58 6.94 3.04
CA LEU A 151 -11.08 5.89 3.93
C LEU A 151 -12.06 4.96 3.20
N GLU A 152 -13.01 5.50 2.45
CA GLU A 152 -13.97 4.75 1.65
C GLU A 152 -13.27 3.84 0.65
N ARG A 153 -12.24 4.36 -0.06
CA ARG A 153 -11.44 3.55 -0.99
C ARG A 153 -10.70 2.40 -0.29
N GLU A 154 -10.09 2.65 0.86
CA GLU A 154 -9.37 1.61 1.62
C GLU A 154 -10.33 0.57 2.22
N VAL A 155 -11.49 0.98 2.71
CA VAL A 155 -12.53 0.07 3.20
C VAL A 155 -13.07 -0.78 2.05
N LYS A 156 -13.35 -0.17 0.89
CA LYS A 156 -13.78 -0.88 -0.31
C LYS A 156 -12.79 -1.94 -0.74
N PHE A 157 -11.49 -1.59 -0.75
CA PHE A 157 -10.45 -2.55 -1.06
C PHE A 157 -10.31 -3.66 -0.01
N TYR A 158 -10.47 -3.35 1.27
CA TYR A 158 -10.52 -4.34 2.33
C TYR A 158 -11.68 -5.33 2.15
N LEU A 159 -12.90 -4.84 1.94
CA LEU A 159 -14.09 -5.68 1.76
C LEU A 159 -13.97 -6.56 0.51
N ALA A 160 -13.44 -6.01 -0.58
CA ALA A 160 -13.18 -6.79 -1.80
C ALA A 160 -12.17 -7.93 -1.55
N ARG A 161 -11.08 -7.66 -0.82
CA ARG A 161 -10.13 -8.70 -0.44
C ARG A 161 -10.76 -9.75 0.48
N LEU A 162 -11.55 -9.32 1.46
CA LEU A 162 -12.22 -10.22 2.39
C LEU A 162 -13.21 -11.14 1.67
N ALA A 163 -13.85 -10.66 0.60
CA ALA A 163 -14.77 -11.46 -0.20
C ALA A 163 -14.06 -12.49 -1.09
N VAL A 164 -12.84 -12.20 -1.54
CA VAL A 164 -12.17 -12.99 -2.60
C VAL A 164 -11.03 -13.85 -2.05
N LEU A 165 -10.16 -13.29 -1.22
CA LEU A 165 -8.91 -13.94 -0.81
C LEU A 165 -9.08 -15.18 0.09
N PRO A 166 -10.10 -15.33 0.95
CA PRO A 166 -10.28 -16.55 1.73
C PRO A 166 -10.48 -17.80 0.86
N ASP A 167 -11.17 -17.66 -0.27
CA ASP A 167 -11.36 -18.77 -1.21
C ASP A 167 -10.05 -19.13 -1.92
N ILE A 168 -9.31 -18.13 -2.38
CA ILE A 168 -7.96 -18.34 -2.94
C ILE A 168 -7.04 -18.99 -1.90
N ALA A 169 -7.11 -18.58 -0.63
CA ALA A 169 -6.34 -19.17 0.44
C ALA A 169 -6.64 -20.68 0.58
N ARG A 170 -7.91 -21.07 0.54
CA ARG A 170 -8.34 -22.48 0.57
C ARG A 170 -7.85 -23.25 -0.65
N GLU A 171 -7.96 -22.67 -1.85
CA GLU A 171 -7.47 -23.27 -3.10
C GLU A 171 -5.96 -23.52 -3.05
N LYS A 172 -5.20 -22.63 -2.41
CA LYS A 172 -3.75 -22.77 -2.20
C LYS A 172 -3.39 -23.65 -0.99
N GLY A 173 -4.37 -24.29 -0.36
CA GLY A 173 -4.14 -25.23 0.76
C GLY A 173 -3.86 -24.56 2.11
N ILE A 174 -4.08 -23.24 2.24
CA ILE A 174 -3.93 -22.54 3.51
C ILE A 174 -5.11 -22.89 4.43
N THR A 175 -4.79 -23.38 5.62
CA THR A 175 -5.77 -23.74 6.65
C THR A 175 -5.49 -23.02 7.97
N LEU A 176 -6.51 -22.89 8.81
CA LEU A 176 -6.37 -22.37 10.17
C LEU A 176 -6.25 -23.52 11.17
N THR A 177 -5.34 -23.35 12.13
CA THR A 177 -5.26 -24.17 13.33
C THR A 177 -6.29 -23.72 14.37
N GLU A 178 -6.61 -24.59 15.32
CA GLU A 178 -7.56 -24.26 16.40
C GLU A 178 -7.05 -23.08 17.24
N ALA A 179 -5.74 -23.00 17.50
CA ALA A 179 -5.13 -21.89 18.23
C ALA A 179 -5.31 -20.54 17.51
N GLU A 180 -5.17 -20.52 16.18
CA GLU A 180 -5.40 -19.31 15.37
C GLU A 180 -6.89 -18.89 15.40
N ILE A 181 -7.80 -19.86 15.39
CA ILE A 181 -9.25 -19.60 15.48
C ILE A 181 -9.62 -19.03 16.86
N GLU A 182 -9.12 -19.63 17.94
CA GLU A 182 -9.34 -19.15 19.31
C GLU A 182 -8.75 -17.75 19.52
N GLN A 183 -7.54 -17.50 19.03
CA GLN A 183 -6.95 -16.17 19.05
C GLN A 183 -7.82 -15.15 18.30
N GLY A 184 -8.34 -15.52 17.13
CA GLY A 184 -9.24 -14.67 16.35
C GLY A 184 -10.56 -14.34 17.05
N LYS A 185 -11.14 -15.27 17.81
CA LYS A 185 -12.36 -15.02 18.61
C LYS A 185 -12.15 -13.89 19.63
N SER A 186 -10.99 -13.86 20.28
CA SER A 186 -10.64 -12.79 21.24
C SER A 186 -10.53 -11.42 20.57
N GLY A 187 -10.11 -11.40 19.30
CA GLY A 187 -10.03 -10.20 18.45
C GLY A 187 -11.31 -9.88 17.67
N LYS A 188 -12.39 -10.66 17.81
CA LYS A 188 -13.63 -10.56 17.02
C LYS A 188 -13.41 -10.68 15.50
N MET A 189 -12.37 -11.38 15.06
CA MET A 189 -12.14 -11.65 13.64
C MET A 189 -13.00 -12.81 13.16
N SER A 190 -13.53 -12.72 11.94
CA SER A 190 -14.15 -13.86 11.27
C SER A 190 -13.08 -14.86 10.81
N ARG A 191 -13.48 -16.12 10.57
CA ARG A 191 -12.57 -17.14 10.00
C ARG A 191 -12.01 -16.71 8.65
N ASP A 192 -12.82 -16.02 7.85
CA ASP A 192 -12.41 -15.49 6.54
C ASP A 192 -11.36 -14.38 6.69
N ALA A 193 -11.52 -13.48 7.66
CA ALA A 193 -10.51 -12.46 7.94
C ALA A 193 -9.18 -13.09 8.38
N LEU A 194 -9.23 -14.14 9.22
CA LEU A 194 -8.04 -14.89 9.63
C LEU A 194 -7.37 -15.61 8.45
N LEU A 195 -8.14 -16.27 7.58
CA LEU A 195 -7.62 -16.94 6.39
C LEU A 195 -6.96 -15.95 5.44
N MET A 196 -7.63 -14.82 5.17
CA MET A 196 -7.07 -13.75 4.36
C MET A 196 -5.73 -13.26 4.95
N GLN A 197 -5.68 -12.95 6.25
CA GLN A 197 -4.44 -12.49 6.89
C GLN A 197 -3.32 -13.52 6.81
N LYS A 198 -3.63 -14.80 7.01
CA LYS A 198 -2.65 -15.89 6.89
C LYS A 198 -2.14 -16.02 5.46
N PHE A 199 -3.03 -15.94 4.48
CA PHE A 199 -2.67 -15.99 3.06
C PHE A 199 -1.79 -14.81 2.67
N LEU A 200 -2.14 -13.57 3.03
CA LEU A 200 -1.33 -12.38 2.73
C LEU A 200 0.11 -12.43 3.26
N ARG A 201 0.40 -13.30 4.24
CA ARG A 201 1.73 -13.50 4.84
C ARG A 201 2.44 -14.76 4.32
N SER A 202 1.79 -15.50 3.43
CA SER A 202 2.26 -16.79 2.95
C SER A 202 3.17 -16.65 1.72
N PRO A 203 4.13 -17.56 1.51
CA PRO A 203 4.88 -17.66 0.26
C PRO A 203 3.96 -17.85 -0.97
N GLU A 204 2.84 -18.55 -0.79
CA GLU A 204 1.84 -18.81 -1.82
C GLU A 204 1.24 -17.50 -2.34
N PHE A 205 1.02 -16.50 -1.47
CA PHE A 205 0.55 -15.18 -1.89
C PHE A 205 1.59 -14.47 -2.76
N VAL A 206 2.87 -14.52 -2.41
CA VAL A 206 3.95 -13.90 -3.20
C VAL A 206 4.02 -14.52 -4.61
N GLN A 207 3.89 -15.84 -4.69
CA GLN A 207 3.87 -16.55 -5.99
C GLN A 207 2.62 -16.18 -6.79
N TRP A 208 1.46 -16.15 -6.13
CA TRP A 208 0.19 -15.85 -6.77
C TRP A 208 0.10 -14.39 -7.25
N THR A 209 0.60 -13.40 -6.51
CA THR A 209 0.63 -12.00 -6.97
C THR A 209 1.52 -11.82 -8.19
N ALA A 210 2.61 -12.59 -8.31
CA ALA A 210 3.43 -12.59 -9.51
C ALA A 210 2.68 -13.13 -10.74
N GLU A 211 1.70 -14.03 -10.56
CA GLU A 211 0.79 -14.46 -11.62
C GLU A 211 -0.21 -13.37 -11.99
N LEU A 212 -0.78 -12.68 -10.99
CA LEU A 212 -1.72 -11.56 -11.23
C LEU A 212 -1.08 -10.47 -12.09
N ARG A 213 0.18 -10.15 -11.80
CA ARG A 213 0.93 -9.13 -12.53
C ARG A 213 1.04 -9.39 -14.03
N LYS A 214 1.08 -10.66 -14.45
CA LYS A 214 1.13 -11.04 -15.87
C LYS A 214 -0.16 -10.69 -16.63
N ASN A 215 -1.25 -10.45 -15.91
CA ASN A 215 -2.57 -10.16 -16.47
C ASN A 215 -2.87 -8.66 -16.52
N VAL A 216 -1.94 -7.80 -16.10
CA VAL A 216 -2.09 -6.35 -16.20
C VAL A 216 -1.07 -5.77 -17.17
N THR A 217 -1.49 -4.77 -17.93
CA THR A 217 -0.57 -3.96 -18.74
C THR A 217 0.04 -2.89 -17.85
N VAL A 218 1.37 -2.87 -17.75
CA VAL A 218 2.11 -1.90 -16.93
C VAL A 218 2.86 -0.95 -17.84
N GLU A 219 2.58 0.34 -17.74
CA GLU A 219 3.35 1.39 -18.42
C GLU A 219 4.04 2.26 -17.38
N ILE A 220 5.37 2.18 -17.31
CA ILE A 220 6.18 3.08 -16.46
C ILE A 220 6.49 4.33 -17.28
N LEU A 221 6.11 5.48 -16.74
CA LEU A 221 6.22 6.80 -17.39
C LEU A 221 7.20 7.73 -16.67
N SER A 222 7.81 7.27 -15.58
CA SER A 222 8.88 8.00 -14.89
C SER A 222 10.20 7.84 -15.64
N PRO A 223 10.77 8.92 -16.23
CA PRO A 223 12.06 8.82 -16.91
C PRO A 223 13.18 8.40 -15.96
N ALA A 224 13.08 8.71 -14.66
CA ALA A 224 14.08 8.28 -13.66
C ALA A 224 14.11 6.76 -13.49
N ILE A 225 12.94 6.11 -13.42
CA ILE A 225 12.85 4.64 -13.28
C ILE A 225 13.26 3.95 -14.56
N LEU A 226 12.81 4.46 -15.71
CA LEU A 226 13.22 3.93 -17.01
C LEU A 226 14.74 4.06 -17.22
N ALA A 227 15.34 5.19 -16.80
CA ALA A 227 16.78 5.41 -16.89
C ALA A 227 17.54 4.38 -16.05
N PHE A 228 17.14 4.20 -14.79
CA PHE A 228 17.75 3.24 -13.89
C PHE A 228 17.69 1.81 -14.43
N ARG A 229 16.52 1.36 -14.93
CA ARG A 229 16.39 0.02 -15.53
C ARG A 229 17.25 -0.14 -16.78
N SER A 230 17.25 0.86 -17.66
CA SER A 230 18.11 0.86 -18.85
C SER A 230 19.59 0.79 -18.48
N PHE A 231 19.99 1.45 -17.39
CA PHE A 231 21.36 1.38 -16.88
C PHE A 231 21.71 -0.02 -16.36
N GLN A 232 20.81 -0.64 -15.59
CA GLN A 232 20.98 -2.02 -15.09
C GLN A 232 21.08 -3.04 -16.24
N ASP A 233 20.32 -2.83 -17.31
CA ASP A 233 20.33 -3.68 -18.51
C ASP A 233 21.55 -3.46 -19.42
N GLY A 234 22.46 -2.54 -19.06
CA GLY A 234 23.64 -2.20 -19.87
C GLY A 234 23.33 -1.33 -21.10
N ASN A 235 22.09 -0.84 -21.23
CA ASN A 235 21.65 0.02 -22.32
C ASN A 235 22.04 1.49 -22.04
N TYR A 236 23.35 1.74 -21.91
CA TYR A 236 23.89 3.02 -21.40
C TYR A 236 23.54 4.24 -22.25
N ASN A 237 23.42 4.12 -23.57
CA ASN A 237 22.98 5.22 -24.43
C ASN A 237 21.55 5.68 -24.09
N GLU A 238 20.66 4.72 -23.87
CA GLU A 238 19.26 5.00 -23.53
C GLU A 238 19.14 5.50 -22.09
N ALA A 239 19.89 4.90 -21.16
CA ALA A 239 19.99 5.38 -19.79
C ALA A 239 20.43 6.85 -19.74
N ALA A 240 21.47 7.24 -20.49
CA ALA A 240 21.95 8.62 -20.56
C ALA A 240 20.88 9.58 -21.06
N ARG A 241 20.11 9.19 -22.09
CA ARG A 241 18.99 9.99 -22.62
C ARG A 241 17.91 10.19 -21.56
N LEU A 242 17.45 9.12 -20.94
CA LEU A 242 16.38 9.12 -19.94
C LEU A 242 16.78 9.86 -18.66
N TYR A 243 18.04 9.77 -18.22
CA TYR A 243 18.52 10.54 -17.07
C TYR A 243 18.50 12.05 -17.36
N ARG A 244 18.84 12.51 -18.56
CA ARG A 244 18.69 13.93 -18.93
C ARG A 244 17.23 14.36 -18.96
N GLU A 245 16.33 13.49 -19.42
CA GLU A 245 14.88 13.74 -19.39
C GLU A 245 14.37 13.83 -17.94
N ALA A 246 14.85 12.96 -17.05
CA ALA A 246 14.56 13.02 -15.61
C ALA A 246 15.07 14.33 -14.99
N TYR A 247 16.28 14.78 -15.35
CA TYR A 247 16.79 16.09 -14.93
C TYR A 247 15.88 17.24 -15.41
N GLN A 248 15.47 17.24 -16.67
CA GLN A 248 14.57 18.28 -17.20
C GLN A 248 13.22 18.31 -16.48
N ARG A 249 12.69 17.13 -16.12
CA ARG A 249 11.39 17.01 -15.46
C ARG A 249 11.43 17.35 -13.98
N TYR A 250 12.49 16.96 -13.28
CA TYR A 250 12.54 16.99 -11.81
C TYR A 250 13.53 18.00 -11.25
N GLY A 251 14.50 18.47 -12.04
CA GLY A 251 15.51 19.45 -11.62
C GLY A 251 16.55 18.92 -10.63
N VAL A 252 16.73 17.59 -10.56
CA VAL A 252 17.62 16.92 -9.59
C VAL A 252 18.99 16.66 -10.25
N ASP A 253 20.02 17.39 -9.82
CA ASP A 253 21.36 17.42 -10.44
C ASP A 253 22.02 16.02 -10.53
N GLU A 254 21.73 15.13 -9.58
CA GLU A 254 22.22 13.75 -9.57
C GLU A 254 21.86 13.00 -10.87
N PHE A 255 20.73 13.31 -11.51
CA PHE A 255 20.37 12.72 -12.79
C PHE A 255 21.33 13.16 -13.91
N LEU A 256 21.83 14.40 -13.88
CA LEU A 256 22.80 14.86 -14.87
C LEU A 256 24.16 14.17 -14.68
N GLU A 257 24.56 13.91 -13.42
CA GLU A 257 25.76 13.12 -13.12
C GLU A 257 25.64 11.69 -13.63
N LYS A 258 24.49 11.05 -13.40
CA LYS A 258 24.17 9.70 -13.90
C LYS A 258 24.13 9.62 -15.43
N ALA A 259 23.63 10.66 -16.09
CA ALA A 259 23.70 10.74 -17.55
C ALA A 259 25.15 10.74 -18.05
N ARG A 260 26.04 11.53 -17.43
CA ARG A 260 27.47 11.58 -17.78
C ARG A 260 28.19 10.28 -17.46
N GLU A 261 27.82 9.59 -16.38
CA GLU A 261 28.29 8.25 -16.07
C GLU A 261 27.92 7.28 -17.18
N SER A 262 26.65 7.27 -17.59
CA SER A 262 26.14 6.42 -18.66
C SER A 262 26.84 6.69 -20.00
N ASP A 263 27.04 7.96 -20.39
CA ASP A 263 27.79 8.32 -21.60
C ASP A 263 29.24 7.81 -21.61
N ARG A 264 29.88 7.70 -20.44
CA ARG A 264 31.24 7.17 -20.33
C ARG A 264 31.27 5.65 -20.52
N LEU A 265 30.25 4.94 -20.04
CA LEU A 265 30.13 3.48 -20.13
C LEU A 265 29.65 3.00 -21.51
N ALA A 266 28.99 3.87 -22.28
CA ALA A 266 28.53 3.56 -23.64
C ALA A 266 29.63 3.53 -24.71
N LYS A 267 30.87 3.91 -24.36
CA LYS A 267 32.04 3.97 -25.25
C LYS A 267 32.82 2.66 -25.26
#